data_AF-A0A6N7V3Z0-F1
#
_entry.id   AF-A0A6N7V3Z0-F1
#
_cell.length_a   1.000
_cell.length_b   1.000
_cell.length_c   1.000
_cell.angle_alpha   90.00
_cell.angle_beta   90.00
_cell.angle_gamma   90.00
#
_symmetry.space_group_name_H-M   'P 1'
#
loop_
_entity.id
_entity.type
_entity.pdbx_description
1 polymer ?
#
loop_
_entity_poly.entity_id
_entity_poly.type
_entity_poly.pdbx_seq_one_letter_code
_entity_poly.pdbx_strand_id
1 'polypeptide(L)'
;MKVFSMSQRIYYKDLESEAESIIKKDLELYNCMLHKAFKICFDRAYKDVTYSETDQRMIKSFYGTSDYFPLSAIYEAKALVKSLKCLEKENQDMIKTRLKKIDKKIKKNEKQLKKALKEKEKLINRSKK
;
A
#
# COMPACT_ATOMS: atom_id res chain seq x y z
N MET A 1 -26.52 -0.75 -32.12
CA MET A 1 -27.00 0.22 -31.10
C MET A 1 -25.79 0.85 -30.42
N LYS A 2 -25.60 2.17 -30.51
CA LYS A 2 -24.61 2.88 -29.68
C LYS A 2 -25.22 3.08 -28.29
N VAL A 3 -24.66 2.44 -27.27
CA VAL A 3 -25.05 2.67 -25.88
C VAL A 3 -24.38 3.98 -25.44
N PHE A 4 -25.15 5.05 -25.38
CA PHE A 4 -24.70 6.29 -24.76
C PHE A 4 -24.74 6.07 -23.24
N SER A 5 -23.59 5.88 -22.60
CA SER A 5 -23.50 5.96 -21.14
C SER A 5 -23.54 7.43 -20.76
N MET A 6 -24.72 7.93 -20.40
CA MET A 6 -24.81 9.21 -19.72
C MET A 6 -24.08 9.06 -18.39
N SER A 7 -23.00 9.83 -18.22
CA SER A 7 -22.28 9.87 -16.96
C SER A 7 -23.26 10.36 -15.88
N GLN A 8 -23.58 9.52 -14.90
CA GLN A 8 -24.38 9.88 -13.71
C GLN A 8 -23.58 10.78 -12.74
N ARG A 9 -22.72 11.65 -13.26
CA ARG A 9 -21.94 12.58 -12.45
C ARG A 9 -22.84 13.74 -12.07
N ILE A 10 -23.08 13.86 -10.76
CA ILE A 10 -23.74 15.00 -10.15
C ILE A 10 -22.64 15.97 -9.72
N TYR A 11 -22.67 17.21 -10.22
CA TYR A 11 -21.75 18.25 -9.77
C TYR A 11 -22.40 19.05 -8.64
N TYR A 12 -21.61 19.46 -7.65
CA TYR A 12 -22.12 20.26 -6.52
C TYR A 12 -22.84 21.54 -6.94
N LYS A 13 -22.36 22.19 -8.01
CA LYS A 13 -22.99 23.40 -8.58
C LYS A 13 -24.41 23.17 -9.12
N ASP A 14 -24.78 21.92 -9.40
CA ASP A 14 -26.07 21.53 -9.94
C ASP A 14 -27.04 21.10 -8.82
N LEU A 15 -26.60 21.13 -7.56
CA LEU A 15 -27.40 20.79 -6.38
C LEU A 15 -27.93 22.06 -5.70
N GLU A 16 -29.09 21.93 -5.07
CA GLU A 16 -29.56 22.93 -4.11
C GLU A 16 -28.58 23.02 -2.94
N SER A 17 -28.37 24.22 -2.40
CA SER A 17 -27.35 24.48 -1.37
C SER A 17 -27.54 23.62 -0.11
N GLU A 18 -28.79 23.29 0.24
CA GLU A 18 -29.10 22.40 1.36
C GLU A 18 -28.65 20.96 1.07
N ALA A 19 -28.99 20.42 -0.11
CA ALA A 19 -28.56 19.09 -0.54
C ALA A 19 -27.03 18.98 -0.64
N GLU A 20 -26.37 20.01 -1.18
CA GLU A 20 -24.90 20.10 -1.21
C GLU A 20 -24.31 20.00 0.21
N SER A 21 -24.86 20.76 1.17
CA SER A 21 -24.36 20.76 2.54
C SER A 21 -24.55 19.41 3.24
N ILE A 22 -25.69 18.74 3.01
CA ILE A 22 -25.97 17.41 3.58
C ILE A 22 -24.98 16.38 3.03
N ILE A 23 -24.81 16.33 1.71
CA ILE A 23 -23.90 15.39 1.05
C ILE A 23 -22.46 15.60 1.52
N LYS A 24 -22.02 16.84 1.67
CA LYS A 24 -20.67 17.14 2.20
C LYS A 24 -20.49 16.60 3.62
N LYS A 25 -21.45 16.81 4.52
CA LYS A 25 -21.40 16.29 5.89
C LYS A 25 -21.37 14.76 5.92
N ASP A 26 -22.18 14.11 5.10
CA ASP A 26 -22.21 12.65 5.01
C ASP A 26 -20.90 12.08 4.45
N LEU A 27 -20.30 12.74 3.45
CA LEU A 27 -18.99 12.37 2.91
C LEU A 27 -17.88 12.55 3.94
N GLU A 28 -17.87 13.65 4.68
CA GLU A 28 -16.90 13.88 5.76
C GLU A 28 -17.02 12.82 6.86
N LEU A 29 -18.25 12.52 7.28
CA LEU A 29 -18.54 11.46 8.25
C LEU A 29 -18.09 10.09 7.72
N TYR A 30 -18.42 9.76 6.48
CA TYR A 30 -17.99 8.53 5.83
C TYR A 30 -16.46 8.41 5.77
N ASN A 31 -15.76 9.47 5.37
CA ASN A 31 -14.30 9.48 5.32
C ASN A 31 -13.68 9.26 6.70
N CYS A 32 -14.25 9.87 7.74
CA CYS A 32 -13.80 9.64 9.12
C CYS A 32 -13.99 8.17 9.54
N MET A 33 -15.14 7.58 9.22
CA MET A 33 -15.39 6.15 9.46
C MET A 33 -14.43 5.27 8.68
N LEU A 34 -14.16 5.59 7.41
CA LEU A 34 -13.22 4.87 6.55
C LEU A 34 -11.81 4.91 7.12
N HIS A 35 -11.33 6.08 7.56
CA HIS A 35 -10.03 6.22 8.21
C HIS A 35 -9.91 5.35 9.47
N LYS A 36 -10.96 5.33 10.30
CA LYS A 36 -10.98 4.51 11.51
C LYS A 36 -11.06 3.01 11.18
N ALA A 37 -11.90 2.63 10.22
CA ALA A 37 -12.02 1.27 9.72
C ALA A 37 -10.69 0.77 9.15
N PHE A 38 -10.01 1.62 8.37
CA PHE A 38 -8.70 1.33 7.81
C PHE A 38 -7.68 1.07 8.92
N LYS A 39 -7.61 1.94 9.94
CA LYS A 39 -6.71 1.74 11.07
C LYS A 39 -6.96 0.40 11.78
N ILE A 40 -8.21 0.06 12.07
CA ILE A 40 -8.58 -1.20 12.70
C ILE A 40 -8.17 -2.39 11.82
N CYS A 41 -8.50 -2.36 10.53
CA CYS A 41 -8.15 -3.42 9.58
C CYS A 41 -6.64 -3.55 9.41
N PHE A 42 -5.90 -2.43 9.41
CA PHE A 42 -4.46 -2.40 9.30
C PHE A 42 -3.80 -3.00 10.55
N ASP A 43 -4.21 -2.59 11.74
CA ASP A 43 -3.67 -3.10 13.00
C ASP A 43 -3.90 -4.61 13.14
N ARG A 44 -5.06 -5.11 12.69
CA ARG A 44 -5.32 -6.56 12.61
C ARG A 44 -4.41 -7.29 11.63
N ALA A 45 -4.15 -6.70 10.47
CA ALA A 45 -3.39 -7.34 9.40
C ALA A 45 -1.87 -7.31 9.64
N TYR A 46 -1.36 -6.29 10.35
CA TYR A 46 0.07 -5.99 10.45
C TYR A 46 0.63 -6.00 11.88
N LYS A 47 -0.21 -5.88 12.91
CA LYS A 47 0.21 -5.81 14.33
C LYS A 47 -0.41 -6.90 15.19
N ASP A 48 -1.13 -7.85 14.59
CA ASP A 48 -1.83 -8.96 15.25
C ASP A 48 -2.74 -8.52 16.41
N VAL A 49 -3.31 -7.31 16.33
CA VAL A 49 -4.20 -6.79 17.37
C VAL A 49 -5.56 -7.47 17.29
N THR A 50 -6.01 -8.05 18.40
CA THR A 50 -7.36 -8.59 18.56
C THR A 50 -8.22 -7.62 19.35
N TYR A 51 -9.41 -7.31 18.82
CA TYR A 51 -10.40 -6.50 19.52
C TYR A 51 -11.52 -7.42 20.01
N SER A 52 -12.09 -7.11 21.18
CA SER A 52 -13.19 -7.87 21.79
C SER A 52 -14.49 -7.77 20.99
N GLU A 53 -14.71 -6.64 20.31
CA GLU A 53 -15.91 -6.36 19.54
C GLU A 53 -15.68 -6.52 18.02
N THR A 54 -16.79 -6.70 17.29
CA THR A 54 -16.77 -6.70 15.83
C THR A 54 -16.47 -5.29 15.30
N ASP A 55 -15.79 -5.20 14.14
CA ASP A 55 -15.44 -3.90 13.52
C ASP A 55 -16.67 -3.00 13.34
N GLN A 56 -17.78 -3.62 12.92
CA GLN A 56 -19.05 -2.94 12.75
C GLN A 56 -19.55 -2.33 14.05
N ARG A 57 -19.54 -3.09 15.17
CA ARG A 57 -19.99 -2.58 16.46
C ARG A 57 -19.11 -1.44 16.95
N MET A 58 -17.78 -1.57 16.82
CA MET A 58 -16.83 -0.53 17.25
C MET A 58 -17.00 0.79 16.49
N ILE A 59 -17.26 0.72 15.18
CA ILE A 59 -17.44 1.93 14.35
C ILE A 59 -18.84 2.50 14.58
N LYS A 60 -19.87 1.65 14.60
CA LYS A 60 -21.25 2.06 14.86
C LYS A 60 -21.40 2.75 16.21
N SER A 61 -20.86 2.15 17.27
CA SER A 61 -20.95 2.69 18.63
C SER A 61 -20.22 4.04 18.76
N PHE A 62 -19.12 4.21 18.03
CA PHE A 62 -18.34 5.45 18.08
C PHE A 62 -18.99 6.61 17.33
N TYR A 63 -19.60 6.37 16.17
CA TYR A 63 -20.18 7.43 15.34
C TYR A 63 -21.70 7.57 15.50
N GLY A 64 -22.38 6.63 16.15
CA GLY A 64 -23.83 6.68 16.37
C GLY A 64 -24.66 6.52 15.09
N THR A 65 -24.13 5.81 14.07
CA THR A 65 -24.74 5.72 12.73
C THR A 65 -25.57 4.44 12.53
N SER A 66 -26.32 4.38 11.43
CA SER A 66 -26.93 3.15 10.93
C SER A 66 -25.86 2.14 10.48
N ASP A 67 -26.23 0.88 10.26
CA ASP A 67 -25.27 -0.18 9.89
C ASP A 67 -24.66 -0.03 8.49
N TYR A 68 -25.34 0.69 7.58
CA TYR A 68 -24.95 0.76 6.17
C TYR A 68 -23.61 1.48 5.96
N PHE A 69 -23.41 2.61 6.63
CA PHE A 69 -22.20 3.43 6.51
C PHE A 69 -20.95 2.73 7.10
N PRO A 70 -20.98 2.22 8.34
CA PRO A 70 -19.87 1.45 8.92
C PRO A 70 -19.51 0.22 8.09
N LEU A 71 -20.49 -0.54 7.61
CA LEU A 71 -20.23 -1.73 6.79
C LEU A 71 -19.52 -1.35 5.49
N SER A 72 -20.02 -0.34 4.78
CA SER A 72 -19.40 0.15 3.54
C SER A 72 -17.95 0.61 3.77
N ALA A 73 -17.72 1.39 4.84
CA ALA A 73 -16.38 1.83 5.23
C ALA A 73 -15.44 0.66 5.57
N ILE A 74 -15.94 -0.37 6.25
CA ILE A 74 -15.17 -1.59 6.59
C ILE A 74 -14.81 -2.38 5.33
N TYR A 75 -15.74 -2.55 4.39
CA TYR A 75 -15.47 -3.28 3.16
C TYR A 75 -14.40 -2.58 2.32
N GLU A 76 -14.50 -1.26 2.17
CA GLU A 76 -13.48 -0.47 1.47
C GLU A 76 -12.12 -0.53 2.18
N ALA A 77 -12.11 -0.35 3.50
CA ALA A 77 -10.90 -0.49 4.32
C ALA A 77 -10.21 -1.85 4.14
N LYS A 78 -10.98 -2.96 4.16
CA LYS A 78 -10.44 -4.30 3.93
C LYS A 78 -9.86 -4.45 2.53
N ALA A 79 -10.51 -3.89 1.50
CA ALA A 79 -10.00 -3.90 0.14
C ALA A 79 -8.68 -3.13 0.01
N LEU A 80 -8.59 -1.96 0.64
CA LEU A 80 -7.37 -1.14 0.68
C LEU A 80 -6.21 -1.88 1.37
N VAL A 81 -6.45 -2.46 2.55
CA VAL A 81 -5.43 -3.24 3.27
C VAL A 81 -4.96 -4.45 2.45
N LYS A 82 -5.89 -5.14 1.77
CA LYS A 82 -5.54 -6.25 0.86
C LYS A 82 -4.66 -5.77 -0.30
N SER A 83 -5.01 -4.64 -0.92
CA SER A 83 -4.23 -4.04 -2.02
C SER A 83 -2.81 -3.67 -1.56
N LEU A 84 -2.67 -3.05 -0.38
CA LEU A 84 -1.37 -2.72 0.21
C LEU A 84 -0.50 -3.96 0.43
N LYS A 85 -1.08 -5.05 0.94
CA LYS A 85 -0.37 -6.31 1.14
C LYS A 85 0.13 -6.92 -0.18
N CYS A 86 -0.67 -6.83 -1.26
CA CYS A 86 -0.24 -7.26 -2.59
C CYS A 86 0.94 -6.42 -3.09
N LEU A 87 0.82 -5.09 -3.01
CA LEU A 87 1.86 -4.15 -3.44
C LEU A 87 3.18 -4.35 -2.67
N GLU A 88 3.09 -4.58 -1.36
CA GLU A 88 4.25 -4.86 -0.53
C GLU A 88 4.99 -6.12 -1.01
N LYS A 89 4.26 -7.20 -1.32
CA LYS A 89 4.84 -8.44 -1.84
C LYS A 89 5.53 -8.22 -3.19
N GLU A 90 4.89 -7.49 -4.11
CA GLU A 90 5.49 -7.15 -5.40
C GLU A 90 6.80 -6.36 -5.23
N ASN A 91 6.80 -5.38 -4.34
CA ASN A 91 7.99 -4.59 -4.02
C ASN A 91 9.12 -5.46 -3.43
N GLN A 92 8.79 -6.37 -2.51
CA GLN A 92 9.76 -7.31 -1.95
C GLN A 92 10.41 -8.18 -3.03
N ASP A 93 9.62 -8.69 -3.99
CA ASP A 93 10.12 -9.55 -5.06
C ASP A 93 10.98 -8.77 -6.07
N MET A 94 10.63 -7.52 -6.36
CA MET A 94 11.48 -6.60 -7.12
C MET A 94 12.83 -6.36 -6.42
N ILE A 95 12.81 -6.09 -5.11
CA ILE A 95 14.02 -5.86 -4.32
C ILE A 95 14.91 -7.12 -4.31
N LYS A 96 14.35 -8.30 -4.05
CA LYS A 96 15.08 -9.58 -4.10
C LYS A 96 15.75 -9.79 -5.46
N THR A 97 15.05 -9.47 -6.54
CA THR A 97 15.60 -9.60 -7.91
C THR A 97 16.76 -8.63 -8.14
N ARG A 98 16.65 -7.38 -7.66
CA ARG A 98 17.74 -6.39 -7.73
C ARG A 98 18.96 -6.84 -6.91
N LEU A 99 18.75 -7.33 -5.69
CA LEU A 99 19.82 -7.86 -4.84
C LEU A 99 20.57 -9.00 -5.52
N LYS A 100 19.86 -9.97 -6.12
CA LYS A 100 20.49 -11.06 -6.88
C LYS A 100 21.36 -10.55 -8.05
N LYS A 101 20.94 -9.49 -8.74
CA LYS A 101 21.73 -8.89 -9.83
C LYS A 101 23.00 -8.20 -9.30
N ILE A 102 22.89 -7.51 -8.15
CA ILE A 102 24.03 -6.85 -7.50
C ILE A 102 25.05 -7.89 -7.00
N ASP A 103 24.59 -8.94 -6.32
CA ASP A 103 25.45 -10.04 -5.83
C ASP A 103 26.25 -10.70 -6.96
N LYS A 104 25.59 -10.97 -8.10
CA LYS A 104 26.27 -11.49 -9.30
C LYS A 104 27.36 -10.55 -9.83
N LYS A 105 27.12 -9.24 -9.83
CA LYS A 105 28.11 -8.23 -10.25
C LYS A 105 29.29 -8.17 -9.28
N ILE A 106 29.03 -8.16 -7.97
CA ILE A 106 30.07 -8.18 -6.93
C ILE A 106 30.98 -9.39 -7.12
N LYS A 107 30.41 -10.61 -7.21
CA LYS A 107 31.18 -11.84 -7.42
C LYS A 107 32.03 -11.82 -8.69
N LYS A 108 31.54 -11.21 -9.78
CA LYS A 108 32.32 -11.06 -11.03
C LYS A 108 33.51 -10.11 -10.80
N ASN A 109 33.27 -8.97 -10.18
CA ASN A 109 34.30 -7.97 -9.91
C ASN A 109 35.36 -8.49 -8.93
N GLU A 110 34.97 -9.21 -7.89
CA GLU A 110 35.91 -9.86 -6.95
C GLU A 110 36.83 -10.86 -7.65
N LYS A 111 36.29 -11.66 -8.59
CA LYS A 111 37.10 -12.60 -9.38
C LYS A 111 38.10 -11.85 -10.27
N GLN A 112 37.68 -10.75 -10.90
CA GLN A 112 38.57 -9.92 -11.72
C GLN A 112 39.66 -9.26 -10.87
N LEU A 113 39.30 -8.70 -9.72
CA LEU A 113 40.23 -8.09 -8.77
C LEU A 113 41.28 -9.10 -8.29
N LYS A 114 40.86 -10.31 -7.91
CA LYS A 114 41.79 -11.40 -7.51
C LYS A 114 42.79 -11.75 -8.61
N LYS A 115 42.36 -11.73 -9.88
CA LYS A 115 43.26 -11.98 -11.02
C LYS A 115 44.26 -10.83 -11.19
N ALA A 116 43.80 -9.58 -11.18
CA ALA A 116 44.64 -8.40 -11.31
C ALA A 116 45.69 -8.29 -10.18
N LEU A 117 45.31 -8.62 -8.94
CA LEU A 117 46.23 -8.65 -7.81
C LEU A 117 47.35 -9.69 -7.99
N LYS A 118 47.02 -10.91 -8.42
CA LYS A 118 48.02 -11.96 -8.72
C LYS A 118 48.97 -11.55 -9.85
N GLU A 119 48.46 -10.87 -10.86
CA GLU A 119 49.28 -10.40 -11.99
C GLU A 119 50.22 -9.27 -11.59
N LYS A 120 49.72 -8.29 -10.82
CA LYS A 120 50.53 -7.22 -10.21
C LYS A 120 51.70 -7.80 -9.40
N GLU A 121 51.44 -8.80 -8.56
CA GLU A 121 52.46 -9.42 -7.71
C GLU A 121 53.53 -10.16 -8.53
N LYS A 122 53.13 -10.87 -9.60
CA LYS A 122 54.07 -11.49 -10.55
C LYS A 122 54.99 -10.46 -11.21
N LEU A 123 54.45 -9.31 -11.63
CA LEU A 123 55.22 -8.23 -12.25
C LEU A 123 56.21 -7.61 -11.26
N ILE A 124 55.78 -7.36 -10.02
CA ILE A 124 56.67 -6.86 -8.95
C ILE A 124 57.84 -7.82 -8.72
N ASN A 125 57.56 -9.13 -8.61
CA ASN A 125 58.62 -10.13 -8.38
C ASN A 125 59.61 -10.24 -9.55
N ARG A 126 59.16 -10.01 -10.79
CA ARG A 126 60.06 -9.92 -11.96
C ARG A 126 60.94 -8.67 -11.93
N SER A 127 60.42 -7.53 -11.46
CA SER A 127 61.16 -6.27 -11.42
C SER A 127 62.21 -6.18 -10.30
N LYS A 128 62.11 -7.04 -9.27
CA LYS A 128 63.08 -7.11 -8.16
C LYS A 128 64.26 -8.04 -8.44
N LYS A 129 64.24 -8.75 -9.57
CA LYS A 129 65.26 -9.71 -10.01
C LYS A 129 66.17 -9.05 -11.02
#